data_AF-A0A3D5JXG4-F1
#
_entry.id   AF-A0A3D5JXG4-F1
#
_cell.length_a   1.000
_cell.length_b   1.000
_cell.length_c   1.000
_cell.angle_alpha   90.00
_cell.angle_beta   90.00
_cell.angle_gamma   90.00
#
_symmetry.space_group_name_H-M   'P 1'
#
loop_
_entity.id
_entity.type
_entity.pdbx_description
1 polymer ?
#
loop_
_entity_poly.entity_id
_entity_poly.type
_entity_poly.pdbx_seq_one_letter_code
_entity_poly.pdbx_strand_id
1 'polypeptide(L)' 'MQEYWQIWIDTGGTFTDCLTQSPEGDTRRLKVLSSSC' A
#
# COMPACT_ATOMS: atom_id res chain seq x y z
N MET A 1 -3.63 -13.28 -15.04
CA MET A 1 -3.85 -11.89 -14.60
C MET A 1 -4.61 -11.97 -13.29
N GLN A 2 -4.25 -11.15 -12.30
CA GLN A 2 -5.07 -11.03 -11.11
C GLN A 2 -6.18 -10.03 -11.43
N GLU A 3 -7.43 -10.39 -11.15
CA GLU A 3 -8.59 -9.54 -11.50
C GLU A 3 -8.76 -8.35 -10.55
N TYR A 4 -7.94 -8.27 -9.50
CA TYR A 4 -8.06 -7.29 -8.43
C TYR A 4 -6.71 -6.76 -7.99
N TRP A 5 -6.75 -5.56 -7.41
CA TRP A 5 -5.61 -5.00 -6.70
C TRP A 5 -5.29 -5.83 -5.46
N GLN A 6 -4.01 -6.15 -5.28
CA GLN A 6 -3.50 -6.61 -4.00
C GLN A 6 -2.88 -5.42 -3.26
N ILE A 7 -3.23 -5.26 -1.99
CA ILE A 7 -2.84 -4.11 -1.19
C ILE A 7 -2.40 -4.61 0.19
N TRP A 8 -1.20 -4.22 0.61
CA TRP A 8 -0.66 -4.46 1.95
C TRP A 8 -0.38 -3.12 2.62
N ILE A 9 -0.87 -2.97 3.84
CA ILE A 9 -0.76 -1.74 4.63
C ILE A 9 -0.12 -2.08 5.97
N ASP A 10 0.95 -1.37 6.31
CA ASP A 10 1.58 -1.37 7.63
C ASP A 10 1.37 0.00 8.26
N THR A 11 0.54 0.05 9.31
CA THR A 11 0.20 1.29 10.02
C THR A 11 0.95 1.38 11.35
N GLY A 12 1.30 2.60 11.73
CA GLY A 12 2.00 2.89 12.98
C GLY A 12 3.02 4.00 12.82
N GLY A 13 3.71 4.36 13.91
CA GLY A 13 4.79 5.35 13.89
C GLY A 13 4.43 6.67 13.19
N THR A 14 5.42 7.29 12.53
CA THR A 14 5.26 8.57 11.82
C THR A 14 4.64 8.41 10.41
N PHE A 15 4.79 7.25 9.78
CA PHE A 15 4.34 7.00 8.42
C PHE A 15 3.68 5.63 8.28
N THR A 16 2.64 5.57 7.45
CA THR A 16 2.02 4.34 6.98
C THR A 16 2.72 3.89 5.70
N ASP A 17 3.18 2.65 5.68
CA ASP A 17 3.81 2.03 4.52
C ASP A 17 2.78 1.24 3.72
N CYS A 18 2.72 1.50 2.40
CA CYS A 18 1.78 0.86 1.48
C CYS A 18 2.53 0.16 0.35
N LEU A 19 2.21 -1.11 0.12
CA LEU A 19 2.66 -1.88 -1.04
C LEU A 19 1.42 -2.31 -1.83
N THR A 20 1.43 -2.12 -3.15
CA THR A 20 0.33 -2.57 -4.00
C THR A 20 0.83 -3.29 -5.24
N GLN A 21 0.02 -4.22 -5.74
CA GLN A 21 0.16 -4.82 -7.07
C GLN A 21 -1.13 -4.60 -7.86
N SER A 22 -1.00 -4.04 -9.06
CA SER A 22 -2.14 -3.83 -9.96
C SER A 22 -2.58 -5.14 -10.62
N PRO A 23 -3.80 -5.21 -11.15
CA PRO A 23 -4.26 -6.34 -11.97
C PRO A 23 -3.31 -6.71 -13.12
N GLU A 24 -2.63 -5.71 -13.68
CA GLU A 24 -1.64 -5.82 -14.76
C GLU A 24 -0.27 -6.32 -14.27
N GLY A 25 -0.08 -6.44 -12.95
CA GLY A 25 1.14 -6.92 -12.31
C GLY A 25 2.08 -5.80 -11.84
N ASP A 26 1.76 -4.54 -12.08
CA ASP A 26 2.60 -3.40 -11.71
C ASP A 26 2.66 -3.25 -10.19
N THR A 27 3.88 -3.16 -9.64
CA THR A 27 4.07 -2.92 -8.21
C THR A 27 4.25 -1.44 -7.92
N ARG A 28 3.53 -0.92 -6.92
CA ARG A 28 3.71 0.45 -6.43
C ARG A 28 4.00 0.46 -4.93
N ARG A 29 4.84 1.40 -4.50
CA ARG A 29 5.23 1.62 -3.10
C ARG A 29 4.93 3.06 -2.74
N LEU A 30 4.21 3.27 -1.65
CA LEU A 30 3.87 4.59 -1.14
C LEU A 30 4.18 4.66 0.35
N LYS A 31 4.56 5.84 0.80
CA LYS A 31 4.74 6.17 2.21
C LYS A 31 3.99 7.45 2.47
N VAL A 32 3.05 7.42 3.41
CA VAL A 32 2.18 8.56 3.73
C VAL A 32 2.30 8.88 5.22
N LEU A 33 2.18 10.14 5.61
CA LEU A 33 2.18 10.51 7.03
C LEU A 33 1.03 9.80 7.74
N SER A 34 1.32 9.15 8.86
CA SER A 34 0.32 8.47 9.68
C SER A 34 -0.65 9.50 10.27
N SER A 35 -1.94 9.17 10.27
CA SER A 35 -2.99 9.96 10.92
C SER A 35 -3.70 9.09 11.97
N SER A 36 -3.07 8.92 13.13
CA SER A 36 -3.72 8.35 14.32
C SER A 36 -3.81 9.40 15.41
N CYS A 37 -5.01 9.74 15.84
CA CYS A 37 -5.30 10.54 17.02
C CYS A 37 -5.82 9.66 18.16
#